data_AF-A0A814SD80-F1
#
_entry.id   AF-A0A814SD80-F1
#
_cell.length_a   1.000
_cell.length_b   1.000
_cell.length_c   1.000
_cell.angle_alpha   90.00
_cell.angle_beta   90.00
_cell.angle_gamma   90.00
#
_symmetry.space_group_name_H-M   'P 1'
#
loop_
_entity.id
_entity.type
_entity.pdbx_description
1 polymer ?
#
loop_
_entity_poly.entity_id
_entity_poly.type
_entity_poly.pdbx_seq_one_letter_code
_entity_poly.pdbx_strand_id
1 'polypeptide(L)'
;MSVSVSRRFVSNASLSASSAPSVAIDTIQITMPYDYQVHSTSMRDTLNQHIGQQHRLQKLLQYQPPFPLTSFAIPPNHADKINEWLAKDFRERIHDRLPTRTRSKCLFIIGHTQSEKTSFARTLGTHMFHRGCFSLSEWADEVDYMILNDIPYRDIRQQVKQLLTAPGEIHLTDKYHKKEKKNNNKPCIYLLNYEDIGSLLSETYWFDNGVIISYNWV
;
A
#
# COMPACT_ATOMS: atom_id res chain seq x y z
N MET A 1 -10.85 -22.86 16.63
CA MET A 1 -11.72 -23.57 15.66
C MET A 1 -12.39 -22.63 14.65
N SER A 2 -12.81 -21.40 14.99
CA SER A 2 -13.47 -20.48 14.03
C SER A 2 -12.59 -20.03 12.84
N VAL A 3 -11.27 -19.85 13.03
CA VAL A 3 -10.36 -19.34 11.98
C VAL A 3 -10.14 -20.34 10.83
N SER A 4 -10.24 -21.65 11.09
CA SER A 4 -10.02 -22.68 10.05
C SER A 4 -11.19 -22.81 9.09
N VAL A 5 -12.39 -22.41 9.51
CA VAL A 5 -13.58 -22.44 8.66
C VAL A 5 -13.56 -21.26 7.68
N SER A 6 -13.24 -20.03 8.15
CA SER A 6 -13.07 -18.82 7.30
C SER A 6 -12.12 -18.97 6.12
N ARG A 7 -10.98 -19.68 6.26
CA ARG A 7 -10.04 -19.89 5.14
C ARG A 7 -10.49 -20.95 4.14
N ARG A 8 -11.28 -21.95 4.57
CA ARG A 8 -11.89 -22.94 3.66
C ARG A 8 -13.04 -22.33 2.85
N PHE A 9 -13.78 -21.36 3.40
CA PHE A 9 -14.89 -20.70 2.71
C PHE A 9 -14.48 -19.92 1.46
N VAL A 10 -13.43 -19.10 1.56
CA VAL A 10 -12.99 -18.23 0.44
C VAL A 10 -12.24 -19.00 -0.65
N SER A 11 -11.65 -20.16 -0.32
CA SER A 11 -10.94 -21.00 -1.30
C SER A 11 -11.87 -21.94 -2.08
N ASN A 12 -12.96 -22.42 -1.46
CA ASN A 12 -13.93 -23.30 -2.13
C ASN A 12 -14.99 -22.53 -2.92
N ALA A 13 -15.35 -21.33 -2.47
CA ALA A 13 -16.21 -20.46 -3.25
C ALA A 13 -15.33 -19.73 -4.26
N SER A 14 -15.21 -20.28 -5.47
CA SER A 14 -14.63 -19.62 -6.64
C SER A 14 -15.50 -18.41 -7.05
N LEU A 15 -15.61 -17.44 -6.15
CA LEU A 15 -16.42 -16.25 -6.31
C LEU A 15 -15.56 -15.24 -7.06
N SER A 16 -15.77 -15.22 -8.37
CA SER A 16 -15.27 -14.15 -9.21
C SER A 16 -15.72 -12.81 -8.63
N ALA A 17 -14.84 -11.81 -8.63
CA ALA A 17 -15.11 -10.45 -8.15
C ALA A 17 -16.33 -9.74 -8.81
N SER A 18 -16.98 -10.38 -9.79
CA SER A 18 -18.19 -9.93 -10.49
C SER A 18 -19.51 -10.50 -9.93
N SER A 19 -19.50 -11.49 -9.03
CA SER A 19 -20.74 -12.08 -8.50
C SER A 19 -21.28 -11.25 -7.34
N ALA A 20 -22.57 -10.88 -7.40
CA ALA A 20 -23.24 -10.16 -6.32
C ALA A 20 -23.18 -10.96 -4.99
N PRO A 21 -23.09 -10.28 -3.82
CA PRO A 21 -23.02 -10.95 -2.51
C PRO A 21 -24.15 -11.95 -2.26
N SER A 22 -25.34 -11.70 -2.82
CA SER A 22 -26.50 -12.61 -2.74
C SER A 22 -26.21 -13.97 -3.39
N VAL A 23 -25.65 -13.99 -4.59
CA VAL A 23 -25.34 -15.23 -5.35
C VAL A 23 -24.32 -16.09 -4.59
N ALA A 24 -23.34 -15.44 -3.97
CA ALA A 24 -22.36 -16.10 -3.12
C ALA A 24 -23.00 -16.73 -1.89
N ILE A 25 -23.91 -16.02 -1.22
CA ILE A 25 -24.64 -16.51 -0.05
C ILE A 25 -25.52 -17.70 -0.43
N ASP A 26 -26.23 -17.63 -1.55
CA ASP A 26 -27.11 -18.71 -2.03
C ASP A 26 -26.31 -19.98 -2.32
N THR A 27 -25.13 -19.83 -2.94
CA THR A 27 -24.20 -20.94 -3.18
C THR A 27 -23.73 -21.58 -1.87
N ILE A 28 -23.41 -20.78 -0.85
CA ILE A 28 -23.00 -21.27 0.47
C ILE A 28 -24.16 -22.01 1.18
N GLN A 29 -25.38 -21.49 1.09
CA GLN A 29 -26.56 -22.14 1.66
C GLN A 29 -26.79 -23.53 1.06
N ILE A 30 -26.56 -23.69 -0.25
CA ILE A 30 -26.74 -24.96 -0.96
C ILE A 30 -25.59 -25.94 -0.67
N THR A 31 -24.36 -25.46 -0.69
CA THR A 31 -23.16 -26.31 -0.60
C THR A 31 -22.77 -26.66 0.83
N MET A 32 -23.06 -25.78 1.80
CA MET A 32 -22.67 -25.92 3.21
C MET A 32 -23.80 -25.48 4.16
N PRO A 33 -24.99 -26.13 4.10
CA PRO A 33 -26.18 -25.67 4.81
C PRO A 33 -26.02 -25.67 6.33
N TYR A 34 -25.36 -26.67 6.91
CA TYR A 34 -25.12 -26.75 8.35
C TYR A 34 -24.23 -25.60 8.84
N ASP A 35 -23.09 -25.38 8.17
CA ASP A 35 -22.18 -24.31 8.55
C ASP A 35 -22.88 -22.95 8.45
N TYR A 36 -23.67 -22.73 7.39
CA TYR A 36 -24.43 -21.49 7.22
C TYR A 36 -25.39 -21.27 8.39
N GLN A 37 -26.15 -22.28 8.81
CA GLN A 37 -27.07 -22.15 9.95
C GLN A 37 -26.35 -21.73 11.24
N VAL A 38 -25.17 -22.30 11.51
CA VAL A 38 -24.43 -22.04 12.75
C VAL A 38 -23.63 -20.73 12.70
N HIS A 39 -23.16 -20.31 11.52
CA HIS A 39 -22.20 -19.21 11.37
C HIS A 39 -22.63 -18.11 10.37
N SER A 40 -23.92 -18.02 10.05
CA SER A 40 -24.43 -17.13 8.98
C SER A 40 -23.93 -15.68 9.07
N THR A 41 -23.94 -15.07 10.26
CA THR A 41 -23.49 -13.68 10.45
C THR A 41 -22.00 -13.53 10.14
N SER A 42 -21.16 -14.38 10.75
CA SER A 42 -19.71 -14.34 10.53
C SER A 42 -19.32 -14.61 9.07
N MET A 43 -20.07 -15.50 8.39
CA MET A 43 -19.85 -15.75 6.96
C MET A 43 -20.22 -14.55 6.10
N ARG A 44 -21.37 -13.92 6.34
CA ARG A 44 -21.78 -12.71 5.62
C ARG A 44 -20.76 -11.59 5.81
N ASP A 45 -20.27 -11.39 7.04
CA ASP A 45 -19.26 -10.37 7.33
C ASP A 45 -17.94 -10.66 6.62
N THR A 46 -17.47 -11.91 6.66
CA THR A 46 -16.23 -12.33 5.98
C THR A 46 -16.35 -12.17 4.46
N LEU A 47 -17.50 -12.55 3.90
CA LEU A 47 -17.77 -12.42 2.47
C LEU A 47 -17.83 -10.94 2.05
N ASN A 48 -18.54 -10.10 2.80
CA ASN A 48 -18.61 -8.66 2.55
C ASN A 48 -17.23 -8.00 2.64
N GLN A 49 -16.41 -8.39 3.62
CA GLN A 49 -15.02 -7.93 3.72
C GLN A 49 -14.20 -8.34 2.51
N HIS A 50 -14.31 -9.60 2.07
CA HIS A 50 -13.58 -10.11 0.91
C HIS A 50 -14.00 -9.41 -0.38
N ILE A 51 -15.31 -9.31 -0.66
CA ILE A 51 -15.85 -8.61 -1.83
C ILE A 51 -15.43 -7.13 -1.80
N GLY A 52 -15.52 -6.49 -0.63
CA GLY A 52 -15.06 -5.12 -0.44
C GLY A 52 -13.57 -4.94 -0.73
N GLN A 53 -12.72 -5.87 -0.30
CA GLN A 53 -11.29 -5.87 -0.64
C GLN A 53 -11.07 -6.04 -2.15
N GLN A 54 -11.74 -7.00 -2.80
CA GLN A 54 -11.61 -7.23 -4.25
C GLN A 54 -12.04 -6.01 -5.07
N HIS A 55 -13.15 -5.36 -4.72
CA HIS A 55 -13.56 -4.12 -5.39
C HIS A 55 -12.56 -2.98 -5.21
N ARG A 56 -11.95 -2.84 -4.02
CA ARG A 56 -10.88 -1.86 -3.79
C ARG A 56 -9.66 -2.17 -4.65
N LEU A 57 -9.21 -3.42 -4.66
CA LEU A 57 -8.09 -3.87 -5.49
C LEU A 57 -8.33 -3.56 -6.96
N GLN A 58 -9.51 -3.89 -7.50
CA GLN A 58 -9.88 -3.55 -8.86
C GLN A 58 -9.80 -2.04 -9.13
N LYS A 59 -10.29 -1.22 -8.20
CA LYS A 59 -10.21 0.24 -8.32
C LYS A 59 -8.77 0.75 -8.34
N LEU A 60 -7.87 0.15 -7.55
CA LEU A 60 -6.45 0.50 -7.54
C LEU A 60 -5.76 0.09 -8.85
N LEU A 61 -6.06 -1.10 -9.37
CA LEU A 61 -5.48 -1.61 -10.62
C LEU A 61 -6.00 -0.87 -11.87
N GLN A 62 -7.21 -0.32 -11.81
CA GLN A 62 -7.81 0.47 -12.89
C GLN A 62 -7.53 1.97 -12.78
N TYR A 63 -6.82 2.41 -11.74
CA TYR A 63 -6.54 3.82 -11.55
C TYR A 63 -5.74 4.39 -12.73
N GLN A 64 -6.28 5.45 -13.35
CA GLN A 64 -5.59 6.22 -14.38
C GLN A 64 -5.28 7.61 -13.82
N PRO A 65 -4.01 8.05 -13.86
CA PRO A 65 -3.66 9.38 -13.38
C PRO A 65 -4.26 10.46 -14.31
N PRO A 66 -4.72 11.60 -13.77
CA PRO A 66 -5.31 12.68 -14.57
C PRO A 66 -4.30 13.38 -15.48
N PHE A 67 -3.00 13.23 -15.20
CA PHE A 67 -1.90 13.83 -15.95
C PHE A 67 -0.86 12.75 -16.30
N PRO A 68 -0.21 12.80 -17.47
CA PRO A 68 0.86 11.87 -17.80
C PRO A 68 2.15 12.18 -17.02
N LEU A 69 3.02 11.19 -16.82
CA LEU A 69 4.31 11.41 -16.14
C LEU A 69 5.15 12.53 -16.81
N THR A 70 5.02 12.71 -18.12
CA THR A 70 5.74 13.73 -18.89
C THR A 70 5.29 15.17 -18.60
N SER A 71 4.14 15.39 -17.96
CA SER A 71 3.71 16.74 -17.57
C SER A 71 4.44 17.26 -16.35
N PHE A 72 5.10 16.39 -15.58
CA PHE A 72 5.84 16.78 -14.39
C PHE A 72 7.31 17.01 -14.75
N ALA A 73 7.75 18.25 -14.66
CA ALA A 73 9.17 18.60 -14.76
C ALA A 73 9.92 18.25 -13.46
N ILE A 74 10.76 17.22 -13.50
CA ILE A 74 11.60 16.91 -12.34
C ILE A 74 12.70 17.99 -12.23
N PRO A 75 12.92 18.61 -11.05
CA PRO A 75 14.00 19.56 -10.86
C PRO A 75 15.36 18.97 -11.31
N PRO A 76 16.16 19.67 -12.14
CA PRO A 76 17.38 19.09 -12.73
C PRO A 76 18.39 18.60 -11.68
N ASN A 77 18.46 19.27 -10.53
CA ASN A 77 19.32 18.92 -9.40
C ASN A 77 18.93 17.59 -8.72
N HIS A 78 17.73 17.09 -8.95
CA HIS A 78 17.21 15.84 -8.37
C HIS A 78 16.89 14.78 -9.43
N ALA A 79 16.94 15.11 -10.72
CA ALA A 79 16.61 14.23 -11.83
C ALA A 79 17.42 12.92 -11.79
N ASP A 80 18.72 13.00 -11.59
CA ASP A 80 19.59 11.81 -11.52
C ASP A 80 19.21 10.90 -10.35
N LYS A 81 18.94 11.47 -9.17
CA LYS A 81 18.54 10.73 -7.96
C LYS A 81 17.20 10.02 -8.15
N ILE A 82 16.23 10.70 -8.77
CA ILE A 82 14.92 10.09 -9.07
C ILE A 82 15.08 8.98 -10.10
N ASN A 83 15.81 9.24 -11.18
CA ASN A 83 16.00 8.26 -12.24
C ASN A 83 16.76 7.02 -11.75
N GLU A 84 17.77 7.20 -10.90
CA GLU A 84 18.48 6.09 -10.25
C GLU A 84 17.54 5.28 -9.36
N TRP A 85 16.76 5.93 -8.49
CA TRP A 85 15.79 5.25 -7.64
C TRP A 85 14.71 4.53 -8.44
N LEU A 86 14.21 5.14 -9.51
CA LEU A 86 13.23 4.54 -10.42
C LEU A 86 13.80 3.33 -11.15
N ALA A 87 15.08 3.35 -11.54
CA ALA A 87 15.72 2.20 -12.16
C ALA A 87 15.89 1.05 -11.16
N LYS A 88 16.52 1.34 -10.01
CA LYS A 88 17.02 0.33 -9.07
C LYS A 88 16.00 -0.13 -8.04
N ASP A 89 15.35 0.80 -7.36
CA ASP A 89 14.44 0.48 -6.26
C ASP A 89 13.00 0.27 -6.75
N PHE A 90 12.61 0.94 -7.84
CA PHE A 90 11.27 0.81 -8.40
C PHE A 90 11.18 -0.33 -9.44
N ARG A 91 11.84 -0.21 -10.60
CA ARG A 91 11.67 -1.16 -11.71
C ARG A 91 12.23 -2.56 -11.43
N GLU A 92 13.48 -2.67 -10.97
CA GLU A 92 14.09 -3.98 -10.69
C GLU A 92 13.31 -4.75 -9.61
N ARG A 93 12.76 -4.07 -8.60
CA ARG A 93 11.97 -4.75 -7.55
C ARG A 93 10.60 -5.22 -8.05
N ILE A 94 9.92 -4.40 -8.84
CA ILE A 94 8.60 -4.74 -9.39
C ILE A 94 8.72 -5.90 -10.39
N HIS A 95 9.72 -5.87 -11.27
CA HIS A 95 9.87 -6.84 -12.35
C HIS A 95 10.65 -8.09 -11.95
N ASP A 96 11.78 -7.96 -11.27
CA ASP A 96 12.72 -9.08 -11.09
C ASP A 96 12.51 -9.84 -9.77
N ARG A 97 11.56 -9.40 -8.92
CA ARG A 97 11.28 -9.97 -7.58
C ARG A 97 12.59 -10.31 -6.84
N LEU A 98 13.52 -9.35 -6.85
CA LEU A 98 14.89 -9.53 -6.36
C LEU A 98 14.92 -10.23 -4.99
N PRO A 99 15.95 -11.07 -4.74
CA PRO A 99 16.08 -11.75 -3.46
C PRO A 99 16.06 -10.75 -2.30
N THR A 100 15.33 -11.09 -1.25
CA THR A 100 14.99 -10.31 -0.04
C THR A 100 16.15 -9.69 0.74
N ARG A 101 17.41 -9.84 0.30
CA ARG A 101 18.60 -9.40 1.04
C ARG A 101 18.88 -7.90 0.92
N THR A 102 18.45 -7.23 -0.14
CA THR A 102 18.70 -5.78 -0.33
C THR A 102 17.41 -5.02 -0.10
N ARG A 103 17.30 -4.23 0.97
CA ARG A 103 16.12 -3.41 1.31
C ARG A 103 15.91 -2.28 0.30
N SER A 104 14.66 -1.85 0.11
CA SER A 104 14.36 -0.74 -0.80
C SER A 104 14.67 0.55 -0.09
N LYS A 105 15.27 1.50 -0.80
CA LYS A 105 15.27 2.86 -0.30
C LYS A 105 13.88 3.46 -0.44
N CYS A 106 13.48 4.26 0.54
CA CYS A 106 12.26 5.05 0.48
C CYS A 106 12.52 6.35 -0.28
N LEU A 107 11.60 6.75 -1.16
CA LEU A 107 11.65 8.07 -1.80
C LEU A 107 10.92 9.08 -0.93
N PHE A 108 11.63 10.07 -0.41
CA PHE A 108 11.04 11.19 0.33
C PHE A 108 10.93 12.40 -0.58
N ILE A 109 9.70 12.86 -0.83
CA ILE A 109 9.45 14.07 -1.60
C ILE A 109 8.88 15.12 -0.66
N ILE A 110 9.66 16.17 -0.40
CA ILE A 110 9.30 17.25 0.50
C ILE A 110 8.92 18.48 -0.32
N GLY A 111 7.82 19.14 -0.03
CA GLY A 111 7.46 20.40 -0.68
C GLY A 111 6.26 21.06 -0.02
N HIS A 112 5.84 22.25 -0.44
CA HIS A 112 4.66 22.92 0.12
C HIS A 112 3.35 22.16 -0.13
N THR A 113 2.34 22.43 0.69
CA THR A 113 0.96 21.96 0.46
C THR A 113 0.48 22.37 -0.94
N GLN A 114 -0.38 21.56 -1.57
CA GLN A 114 -0.92 21.78 -2.93
C GLN A 114 0.10 21.75 -4.07
N SER A 115 1.35 21.38 -3.80
CA SER A 115 2.29 20.98 -4.85
C SER A 115 1.81 19.74 -5.60
N GLU A 116 2.27 19.57 -6.82
CA GLU A 116 2.00 18.41 -7.67
C GLU A 116 2.61 17.07 -7.19
N LYS A 117 3.27 17.05 -6.01
CA LYS A 117 3.88 15.85 -5.39
C LYS A 117 2.97 14.62 -5.42
N THR A 118 1.71 14.79 -4.98
CA THR A 118 0.74 13.69 -4.94
C THR A 118 0.39 13.21 -6.34
N SER A 119 0.20 14.12 -7.29
CA SER A 119 -0.10 13.76 -8.67
C SER A 119 1.07 13.02 -9.30
N PHE A 120 2.28 13.56 -9.19
CA PHE A 120 3.51 12.92 -9.66
C PHE A 120 3.65 11.50 -9.10
N ALA A 121 3.61 11.34 -7.77
CA ALA A 121 3.81 10.05 -7.14
C ALA A 121 2.80 9.00 -7.62
N ARG A 122 1.54 9.39 -7.85
CA ARG A 122 0.47 8.50 -8.31
C ARG A 122 0.55 8.14 -9.79
N THR A 123 1.39 8.82 -10.58
CA THR A 123 1.55 8.53 -12.01
C THR A 123 2.51 7.39 -12.32
N LEU A 124 3.29 6.93 -11.33
CA LEU A 124 4.38 5.98 -11.55
C LEU A 124 3.92 4.52 -11.76
N GLY A 125 2.68 4.17 -11.42
CA GLY A 125 2.15 2.81 -11.53
C GLY A 125 1.04 2.52 -10.52
N THR A 126 0.70 1.24 -10.33
CA THR A 126 -0.35 0.82 -9.39
C THR A 126 0.13 0.96 -7.95
N HIS A 127 -0.71 1.52 -7.07
CA HIS A 127 -0.24 1.88 -5.74
C HIS A 127 -1.30 1.79 -4.66
N MET A 128 -0.87 1.54 -3.43
CA MET A 128 -1.63 1.89 -2.24
C MET A 128 -1.46 3.39 -1.96
N PHE A 129 -2.54 4.09 -1.67
CA PHE A 129 -2.52 5.51 -1.34
C PHE A 129 -3.11 5.74 0.04
N HIS A 130 -2.26 6.03 1.02
CA HIS A 130 -2.68 6.37 2.38
C HIS A 130 -2.56 7.88 2.59
N ARG A 131 -3.66 8.51 2.99
CA ARG A 131 -3.73 9.97 3.21
C ARG A 131 -4.12 10.28 4.65
N GLY A 132 -3.32 11.09 5.34
CA GLY A 132 -3.61 11.56 6.70
C GLY A 132 -3.37 10.51 7.79
N CYS A 133 -3.74 9.26 7.54
CA CYS A 133 -3.40 8.12 8.38
C CYS A 133 -3.03 6.89 7.54
N PHE A 134 -2.21 6.01 8.13
CA PHE A 134 -2.00 4.67 7.58
C PHE A 134 -3.22 3.80 7.89
N SER A 135 -3.74 3.05 6.91
CA SER A 135 -4.79 2.06 7.15
C SER A 135 -4.39 0.67 6.67
N LEU A 136 -4.41 -0.30 7.58
CA LEU A 136 -4.11 -1.69 7.23
C LEU A 136 -5.23 -2.32 6.38
N SER A 137 -6.44 -1.77 6.45
CA SER A 137 -7.60 -2.22 5.66
C SER A 137 -7.46 -1.96 4.15
N GLU A 138 -6.56 -1.05 3.78
CA GLU A 138 -6.23 -0.68 2.41
C GLU A 138 -5.02 -1.47 1.87
N TRP A 139 -4.47 -2.40 2.67
CA TRP A 139 -3.34 -3.20 2.25
C TRP A 139 -3.67 -4.07 1.03
N ALA A 140 -2.87 -3.93 -0.02
CA ALA A 140 -2.98 -4.64 -1.28
C ALA A 140 -1.65 -5.32 -1.62
N ASP A 141 -1.69 -6.63 -1.87
CA ASP A 141 -0.46 -7.37 -2.18
C ASP A 141 -0.05 -7.22 -3.65
N GLU A 142 -1.03 -6.91 -4.50
CA GLU A 142 -0.96 -6.87 -5.96
C GLU A 142 -0.48 -5.54 -6.55
N VAL A 143 -0.37 -4.48 -5.73
CA VAL A 143 0.12 -3.18 -6.21
C VAL A 143 1.65 -3.12 -6.30
N ASP A 144 2.16 -2.17 -7.08
CA ASP A 144 3.60 -2.02 -7.29
C ASP A 144 4.31 -1.33 -6.11
N TYR A 145 3.68 -0.30 -5.53
CA TYR A 145 4.29 0.53 -4.47
C TYR A 145 3.24 1.11 -3.50
N MET A 146 3.74 1.78 -2.45
CA MET A 146 2.92 2.49 -1.48
C MET A 146 3.24 3.99 -1.48
N ILE A 147 2.22 4.81 -1.30
CA ILE A 147 2.34 6.25 -1.11
C ILE A 147 1.78 6.60 0.27
N LEU A 148 2.61 7.24 1.09
CA LEU A 148 2.20 7.88 2.33
C LEU A 148 2.13 9.39 2.08
N ASN A 149 0.95 9.98 2.20
CA ASN A 149 0.73 11.40 1.93
C ASN A 149 0.09 12.09 3.13
N ASP A 150 0.67 13.21 3.57
CA ASP A 150 0.18 13.98 4.73
C ASP A 150 0.04 13.14 6.00
N ILE A 151 0.85 12.08 6.16
CA ILE A 151 0.88 11.27 7.39
C ILE A 151 2.01 11.81 8.26
N PRO A 152 1.74 12.27 9.50
CA PRO A 152 2.81 12.73 10.39
C PRO A 152 3.77 11.59 10.76
N TYR A 153 5.08 11.85 10.74
CA TYR A 153 6.10 10.84 11.07
C TYR A 153 5.87 10.19 12.45
N ARG A 154 5.43 10.99 13.42
CA ARG A 154 5.12 10.54 14.79
C ARG A 154 4.05 9.45 14.84
N ASP A 155 3.09 9.48 13.92
CA ASP A 155 1.94 8.56 13.94
C ASP A 155 2.32 7.17 13.41
N ILE A 156 3.36 7.10 12.58
CA ILE A 156 3.87 5.83 12.04
C ILE A 156 5.22 5.41 12.61
N ARG A 157 5.83 6.20 13.50
CA ARG A 157 7.22 6.03 13.99
C ARG A 157 7.56 4.61 14.46
N GLN A 158 6.62 3.91 15.09
CA GLN A 158 6.87 2.54 15.60
C GLN A 158 7.00 1.50 14.48
N GLN A 159 6.39 1.74 13.32
CA GLN A 159 6.36 0.83 12.17
C GLN A 159 7.00 1.43 10.91
N VAL A 160 7.55 2.64 11.00
CA VAL A 160 8.04 3.42 9.85
C VAL A 160 9.13 2.68 9.06
N LYS A 161 10.08 2.03 9.73
CA LYS A 161 11.11 1.24 9.05
C LYS A 161 10.53 0.04 8.32
N GLN A 162 9.50 -0.59 8.90
CA GLN A 162 8.80 -1.73 8.31
C GLN A 162 7.98 -1.32 7.08
N LEU A 163 7.36 -0.14 7.13
CA LEU A 163 6.58 0.42 6.02
C LEU A 163 7.47 0.92 4.87
N LEU A 164 8.54 1.65 5.19
CA LEU A 164 9.28 2.42 4.19
C LEU A 164 10.42 1.66 3.50
N THR A 165 10.95 0.58 4.10
CA THR A 165 12.20 -0.04 3.61
C THR A 165 12.05 -1.40 2.94
N ALA A 166 10.81 -1.83 2.67
CA ALA A 166 10.52 -3.12 2.03
C ALA A 166 11.34 -4.32 2.60
N PRO A 167 11.33 -4.56 3.93
CA PRO A 167 12.22 -5.56 4.54
C PRO A 167 11.74 -7.01 4.36
N GLY A 168 10.63 -7.25 3.64
CA GLY A 168 9.99 -8.55 3.50
C GLY A 168 8.90 -8.77 4.54
N GLU A 169 8.99 -9.85 5.30
CA GLU A 169 7.97 -10.22 6.29
C GLU A 169 7.93 -9.22 7.46
N ILE A 170 6.76 -8.64 7.70
CA ILE A 170 6.54 -7.63 8.73
C ILE A 170 5.26 -7.89 9.52
N HIS A 171 5.18 -7.28 10.70
CA HIS A 171 3.99 -7.29 11.53
C HIS A 171 3.46 -5.88 11.70
N LEU A 172 2.30 -5.63 11.10
CA LEU A 172 1.66 -4.33 11.13
C LEU A 172 0.48 -4.32 12.10
N THR A 173 0.26 -3.15 12.69
CA THR A 173 -0.89 -2.86 13.53
C THR A 173 -1.51 -1.56 13.05
N ASP A 174 -2.83 -1.48 13.13
CA ASP A 174 -3.58 -0.26 12.85
C ASP A 174 -4.65 -0.08 13.93
N LYS A 175 -5.13 1.14 14.09
CA LYS A 175 -6.18 1.48 15.04
C LYS A 175 -7.40 0.61 14.72
N TYR A 176 -7.89 -0.12 15.71
CA TYR A 176 -9.02 -1.06 15.58
C TYR A 176 -8.76 -2.31 14.74
N HIS A 177 -7.51 -2.57 14.33
CA HIS A 177 -7.12 -3.81 13.69
C HIS A 177 -6.27 -4.67 14.62
N LYS A 178 -6.51 -5.99 14.59
CA LYS A 178 -5.58 -6.94 15.19
C LYS A 178 -4.23 -6.86 14.49
N LYS A 179 -3.15 -7.22 15.19
CA LYS A 179 -1.82 -7.35 14.58
C LYS A 179 -1.88 -8.39 13.45
N GLU A 180 -1.46 -7.99 12.25
CA GLU A 180 -1.41 -8.87 11.09
C GLU A 180 0.01 -9.04 10.58
N LYS A 181 0.27 -10.23 10.04
CA LYS A 181 1.51 -10.55 9.34
C LYS A 181 1.31 -10.21 7.87
N LYS A 182 2.17 -9.35 7.32
CA LYS A 182 2.16 -8.92 5.91
C LYS A 182 3.53 -9.13 5.29
N ASN A 183 3.58 -9.17 3.96
CA ASN A 183 4.84 -9.23 3.22
C ASN A 183 5.04 -7.91 2.48
N ASN A 184 5.95 -7.07 2.98
CA ASN A 184 6.29 -5.80 2.37
C ASN A 184 7.60 -5.90 1.58
N ASN A 185 7.48 -6.15 0.29
CA ASN A 185 8.59 -6.09 -0.67
C ASN A 185 8.49 -4.89 -1.61
N LYS A 186 7.60 -3.94 -1.31
CA LYS A 186 7.24 -2.85 -2.20
C LYS A 186 8.00 -1.57 -1.85
N PRO A 187 8.54 -0.83 -2.83
CA PRO A 187 9.09 0.48 -2.58
C PRO A 187 7.99 1.41 -2.01
N CYS A 188 8.43 2.41 -1.24
CA CYS A 188 7.52 3.40 -0.66
C CYS A 188 7.94 4.80 -1.07
N ILE A 189 6.93 5.64 -1.33
CA ILE A 189 7.08 7.08 -1.54
C ILE A 189 6.40 7.77 -0.35
N TYR A 190 7.14 8.62 0.35
CA TYR A 190 6.62 9.39 1.47
C TYR A 190 6.64 10.89 1.13
N LEU A 191 5.45 11.44 0.98
CA LEU A 191 5.22 12.84 0.67
C LEU A 191 5.08 13.62 1.98
N LEU A 192 5.95 14.61 2.15
CA LEU A 192 6.03 15.43 3.36
C LEU A 192 5.92 16.92 3.02
N ASN A 193 5.42 17.68 3.98
CA ASN A 193 5.51 19.13 3.95
C ASN A 193 6.78 19.58 4.69
N TYR A 194 7.23 20.81 4.42
CA TYR A 194 8.47 21.34 4.99
C TYR A 194 8.43 21.42 6.53
N GLU A 195 7.25 21.64 7.09
CA GLU A 195 7.02 21.75 8.53
C GLU A 195 7.22 20.41 9.26
N ASP A 196 7.00 19.29 8.56
CA ASP A 196 7.01 17.95 9.14
C ASP A 196 8.37 17.23 9.00
N ILE A 197 9.31 17.83 8.26
CA ILE A 197 10.58 17.17 7.90
C ILE A 197 11.53 16.97 9.08
N GLY A 198 11.47 17.83 10.10
CA GLY A 198 12.45 17.85 11.20
C GLY A 198 12.53 16.52 11.96
N SER A 199 11.39 15.85 12.15
CA SER A 199 11.35 14.54 12.80
C SER A 199 12.04 13.46 11.97
N LEU A 200 11.89 13.51 10.64
CA LEU A 200 12.53 12.56 9.73
C LEU A 200 14.05 12.75 9.72
N LEU A 201 14.52 13.99 9.54
CA LEU A 201 15.95 14.31 9.43
C LEU A 201 16.71 14.15 10.75
N SER A 202 16.00 14.11 11.88
CA SER A 202 16.62 13.81 13.18
C SER A 202 17.19 12.37 13.26
N GLU A 203 16.71 11.46 12.40
CA GLU A 203 17.19 10.08 12.35
C GLU A 203 18.20 9.90 11.21
N THR A 204 19.47 9.69 11.55
CA THR A 204 20.55 9.48 10.58
C THR A 204 20.32 8.29 9.64
N TYR A 205 19.51 7.32 10.09
CA TYR A 205 19.10 6.14 9.33
C TYR A 205 18.59 6.47 7.92
N TRP A 206 17.85 7.58 7.77
CA TRP A 206 17.22 7.93 6.49
C TRP A 206 18.18 8.51 5.46
N PHE A 207 19.38 8.95 5.86
CA PHE A 207 20.41 9.36 4.88
C PHE A 207 20.94 8.16 4.10
N ASP A 208 21.04 6.99 4.73
CA ASP A 208 21.53 5.77 4.07
C ASP A 208 20.40 4.98 3.38
N ASN A 209 19.18 5.04 3.94
CA ASN A 209 18.04 4.20 3.55
C ASN A 209 16.93 4.98 2.82
N GLY A 210 17.15 6.27 2.54
CA GLY A 210 16.21 7.14 1.87
C GLY A 210 16.85 7.89 0.71
N VAL A 211 16.02 8.27 -0.27
CA VAL A 211 16.35 9.24 -1.30
C VAL A 211 15.53 10.49 -1.01
N ILE A 212 16.18 11.57 -0.60
CA ILE A 212 15.50 12.78 -0.12
C ILE A 212 15.55 13.85 -1.19
N ILE A 213 14.36 14.39 -1.52
CA ILE A 213 14.16 15.36 -2.58
C ILE A 213 13.36 16.54 -2.04
N SER A 214 13.92 17.74 -2.20
CA SER A 214 13.22 18.99 -1.97
C SER A 214 12.58 19.47 -3.28
N TYR A 215 11.26 19.46 -3.29
CA TYR A 215 10.39 19.92 -4.37
C TYR A 215 10.16 21.42 -4.21
N ASN A 216 11.19 22.20 -4.52
CA ASN A 216 11.09 23.63 -4.78
C ASN A 216 10.98 23.81 -6.29
N TRP A 217 9.77 24.00 -6.79
CA TRP A 217 9.60 24.62 -8.10
C TRP A 217 10.07 26.07 -7.96
N VAL A 218 11.21 26.39 -8.56
CA VAL A 218 11.55 27.77 -8.90
C VAL A 218 10.80 28.13 -10.17
#